data_AF-A0A5C8TFE3-F1
#
_entry.id   AF-A0A5C8TFE3-F1
#
_cell.length_a   1.000
_cell.length_b   1.000
_cell.length_c   1.000
_cell.angle_alpha   90.00
_cell.angle_beta   90.00
_cell.angle_gamma   90.00
#
_symmetry.space_group_name_H-M   'P 1'
#
loop_
_entity.id
_entity.type
_entity.pdbx_description
1 polymer ?
#
loop_
_entity_poly.entity_id
_entity_poly.type
_entity_poly.pdbx_seq_one_letter_code
_entity_poly.pdbx_strand_id
1 'polypeptide(L)'
;MANFDPDLVNLIGGESVIWPAEGQPEYADHWRLMHKAVRHVREVVTGAEPKLQTVEGNRDLSEVGRTRQLSDIGLETIRRVDECPALDVARQGVAARLAKLDAEMQDHAKPPEEPAAIAQAGEIRAALRAMAPAERMRFIHANITRAGFAGAVSGDAAYLAGLSETEVGEIRNAIAERFYAPQAAEKAKLTRALRELDVAVLRAHNLVAGRSRVGKNVHGEWAVSQAAPGGPAPHGRAA
;
A
#
# COMPACT_ATOMS: atom_id res chain seq x y z
N MET A 1 -22.15 -4.51 -28.49
CA MET A 1 -21.53 -5.08 -27.28
C MET A 1 -20.51 -4.06 -26.80
N ALA A 2 -20.52 -3.74 -25.50
CA ALA A 2 -19.66 -2.69 -24.98
C ALA A 2 -18.25 -3.25 -24.78
N ASN A 3 -17.24 -2.56 -25.29
CA ASN A 3 -15.87 -2.87 -24.91
C ASN A 3 -15.67 -2.50 -23.42
N PHE A 4 -14.61 -3.00 -22.76
CA PHE A 4 -14.14 -2.26 -21.57
C PHE A 4 -13.94 -0.81 -21.97
N ASP A 5 -14.49 0.08 -21.14
CA ASP A 5 -14.30 1.51 -21.32
C ASP A 5 -12.79 1.81 -21.24
N PRO A 6 -12.18 2.34 -22.32
CA PRO A 6 -10.76 2.66 -22.34
C PRO A 6 -10.35 3.59 -21.19
N ASP A 7 -11.26 4.47 -20.76
CA ASP A 7 -11.00 5.38 -19.64
C ASP A 7 -10.92 4.59 -18.33
N LEU A 8 -11.79 3.60 -18.11
CA LEU A 8 -11.73 2.72 -16.93
C LEU A 8 -10.47 1.84 -16.94
N VAL A 9 -10.01 1.38 -18.11
CA VAL A 9 -8.75 0.64 -18.22
C VAL A 9 -7.56 1.55 -17.92
N ASN A 10 -7.57 2.79 -18.40
CA ASN A 10 -6.54 3.78 -18.09
C ASN A 10 -6.54 4.18 -16.60
N LEU A 11 -7.69 4.13 -15.92
CA LEU A 11 -7.78 4.33 -14.47
C LEU A 11 -7.15 3.20 -13.64
N ILE A 12 -6.87 2.03 -14.23
CA ILE A 12 -6.02 1.01 -13.60
C ILE A 12 -4.61 1.61 -13.52
N GLY A 13 -4.27 2.17 -12.35
CA GLY A 13 -3.05 2.97 -12.18
C GLY A 13 -3.19 4.42 -12.63
N GLY A 14 -4.39 5.01 -12.65
CA GLY A 14 -4.58 6.46 -12.90
C GLY A 14 -3.81 7.36 -11.92
N GLU A 15 -3.40 6.84 -10.76
CA GLU A 15 -2.46 7.51 -9.85
C GLU A 15 -0.98 7.38 -10.25
N SER A 16 -0.64 6.58 -11.27
CA SER A 16 0.73 6.51 -11.80
C SER A 16 1.20 7.84 -12.39
N VAL A 17 0.28 8.79 -12.63
CA VAL A 17 0.57 10.18 -12.99
C VAL A 17 1.19 10.96 -11.82
N ILE A 18 0.94 10.53 -10.58
CA ILE A 18 1.53 11.08 -9.36
C ILE A 18 2.93 10.47 -9.12
N TRP A 19 3.20 9.31 -9.71
CA TRP A 19 4.51 8.69 -9.65
C TRP A 19 5.47 9.43 -10.59
N PRO A 20 6.77 9.47 -10.26
CA PRO A 20 7.76 10.00 -11.18
C PRO A 20 7.64 9.33 -12.55
N ALA A 21 7.63 10.13 -13.61
CA ALA A 21 7.61 9.65 -14.98
C ALA A 21 9.00 9.19 -15.42
N GLU A 22 9.05 8.30 -16.42
CA GLU A 22 10.30 7.85 -17.01
C GLU A 22 11.10 9.05 -17.55
N GLY A 23 12.38 9.10 -17.20
CA GLY A 23 13.28 10.21 -17.55
C GLY A 23 13.32 11.36 -16.54
N GLN A 24 12.49 11.36 -15.49
CA GLN A 24 12.64 12.31 -14.39
C GLN A 24 13.84 11.92 -13.50
N PRO A 25 14.55 12.89 -12.88
CA PRO A 25 15.65 12.60 -11.97
C PRO A 25 15.28 11.69 -10.79
N GLU A 26 14.02 11.74 -10.35
CA GLU A 26 13.48 10.93 -9.25
C GLU A 26 13.06 9.51 -9.70
N TYR A 27 13.21 9.16 -10.98
CA TYR A 27 12.79 7.88 -11.56
C TYR A 27 13.75 6.74 -11.21
N ALA A 28 13.72 6.36 -9.94
CA ALA A 28 14.46 5.22 -9.42
C ALA A 28 13.88 3.86 -9.84
N ASP A 29 14.65 2.79 -9.64
CA ASP A 29 14.30 1.43 -10.05
C ASP A 29 12.95 0.94 -9.50
N HIS A 30 12.60 1.28 -8.25
CA HIS A 30 11.33 0.87 -7.66
C HIS A 30 10.12 1.49 -8.39
N TRP A 31 10.21 2.73 -8.85
CA TRP A 31 9.15 3.35 -9.66
C TRP A 31 8.99 2.63 -11.00
N ARG A 32 10.10 2.28 -11.66
CA ARG A 32 10.08 1.49 -12.89
C ARG A 32 9.39 0.14 -12.68
N LEU A 33 9.63 -0.53 -11.55
CA LEU A 33 8.97 -1.79 -11.22
C LEU A 33 7.45 -1.59 -11.04
N MET A 34 7.02 -0.52 -10.36
CA MET A 34 5.60 -0.22 -10.18
C MET A 34 4.89 0.09 -11.49
N HIS A 35 5.48 0.93 -12.35
CA HIS A 35 4.93 1.20 -13.70
C HIS A 35 4.85 -0.07 -14.54
N LYS A 36 5.88 -0.92 -14.48
CA LYS A 36 5.87 -2.23 -15.16
C LYS A 36 4.74 -3.11 -14.63
N ALA A 37 4.51 -3.14 -13.32
CA ALA A 37 3.45 -3.93 -12.71
C ALA A 37 2.06 -3.46 -13.16
N VAL A 38 1.78 -2.15 -13.08
CA VAL A 38 0.52 -1.56 -13.57
C VAL A 38 0.29 -1.89 -15.04
N ARG A 39 1.33 -1.77 -15.88
CA ARG A 39 1.24 -2.14 -17.29
C ARG A 39 0.87 -3.60 -17.48
N HIS A 40 1.48 -4.53 -16.75
CA HIS A 40 1.13 -5.96 -16.84
C HIS A 40 -0.31 -6.22 -16.39
N VAL A 41 -0.79 -5.54 -15.34
CA VAL A 41 -2.19 -5.65 -14.91
C VAL A 41 -3.14 -5.18 -16.02
N ARG A 42 -2.84 -4.04 -16.65
CA ARG A 42 -3.61 -3.55 -17.82
C ARG A 42 -3.59 -4.53 -18.98
N GLU A 43 -2.44 -5.13 -19.29
CA GLU A 43 -2.29 -6.12 -20.36
C GLU A 43 -3.13 -7.39 -20.07
N VAL A 44 -3.15 -7.87 -18.82
CA VAL A 44 -3.97 -9.02 -18.42
C VAL A 44 -5.46 -8.72 -18.60
N VAL A 45 -5.93 -7.56 -18.13
CA VAL A 45 -7.34 -7.15 -18.27
C VAL A 45 -7.72 -6.94 -19.74
N THR A 46 -6.90 -6.23 -20.51
CA THR A 46 -7.12 -6.01 -21.94
C THR A 46 -7.08 -7.32 -22.72
N GLY A 47 -6.27 -8.30 -22.30
CA GLY A 47 -6.23 -9.62 -22.90
C GLY A 47 -7.48 -10.47 -22.64
N ALA A 48 -8.25 -10.18 -21.58
CA ALA A 48 -9.51 -10.87 -21.28
C ALA A 48 -10.68 -10.34 -22.14
N GLU A 49 -10.61 -9.09 -22.58
CA GLU A 49 -11.61 -8.39 -23.38
C GLU A 49 -12.13 -9.21 -24.58
N PRO A 50 -11.29 -9.65 -25.54
CA PRO A 50 -11.79 -10.40 -26.70
C PRO A 50 -12.39 -11.77 -26.32
N LYS A 51 -11.92 -12.39 -25.23
CA LYS A 51 -12.48 -13.65 -24.73
C LYS A 51 -13.91 -13.45 -24.22
N LEU A 52 -14.13 -12.41 -23.40
CA LEU A 52 -15.45 -12.06 -22.89
C LEU A 52 -16.41 -11.72 -24.03
N GLN A 53 -15.98 -10.91 -25.00
CA GLN A 53 -16.79 -10.57 -26.18
C GLN A 53 -17.20 -11.79 -26.99
N THR A 54 -16.31 -12.76 -27.18
CA THR A 54 -16.60 -13.99 -27.93
C THR A 54 -17.74 -14.78 -27.28
N VAL A 55 -17.73 -14.88 -25.95
CA VAL A 55 -18.77 -15.59 -25.18
C VAL A 55 -20.08 -14.81 -25.15
N GLU A 56 -20.02 -13.49 -24.99
CA GLU A 56 -21.20 -12.60 -25.06
C GLU A 56 -21.87 -12.66 -26.44
N GLY A 57 -21.07 -12.69 -27.51
CA GLY A 57 -21.47 -12.80 -28.90
C GLY A 57 -22.07 -14.14 -29.29
N ASN A 58 -21.78 -15.20 -28.52
CA ASN A 58 -22.17 -16.56 -28.87
C ASN A 58 -23.66 -16.80 -28.60
N ARG A 59 -24.43 -16.91 -29.69
CA ARG A 59 -25.87 -17.19 -29.68
C ARG A 59 -26.21 -18.68 -29.53
N ASP A 60 -25.24 -19.56 -29.73
CA ASP A 60 -25.43 -21.01 -29.64
C ASP A 60 -25.36 -21.49 -28.18
N LEU A 61 -24.87 -20.66 -27.26
CA LEU A 61 -24.82 -20.96 -25.85
C LEU A 61 -26.15 -20.62 -25.16
N SER A 62 -26.59 -21.55 -24.29
CA SER A 62 -27.62 -21.26 -23.30
C SER A 62 -27.16 -20.19 -22.32
N GLU A 63 -28.09 -19.53 -21.64
CA GLU A 63 -27.76 -18.50 -20.63
C GLU A 63 -26.87 -19.04 -19.50
N VAL A 64 -27.12 -20.29 -19.07
CA VAL A 64 -26.30 -20.99 -18.08
C VAL A 64 -24.90 -21.27 -18.61
N GLY A 65 -24.80 -21.74 -19.87
CA GLY A 65 -23.52 -21.99 -20.54
C GLY A 65 -22.70 -20.70 -20.70
N ARG A 66 -23.35 -19.61 -21.09
CA ARG A 66 -22.73 -18.28 -21.20
C ARG A 66 -22.24 -17.77 -19.85
N THR A 67 -23.08 -17.85 -18.81
CA THR A 67 -22.71 -17.42 -17.45
C THR A 67 -21.49 -18.18 -16.95
N ARG A 68 -21.47 -19.51 -17.11
CA ARG A 68 -20.33 -20.34 -16.71
C ARG A 68 -19.04 -19.93 -17.43
N GLN A 69 -19.08 -19.81 -18.76
CA GLN A 69 -17.89 -19.42 -19.53
C GLN A 69 -17.40 -18.02 -19.20
N LEU A 70 -18.31 -17.05 -19.02
CA LEU A 70 -17.95 -15.71 -18.58
C LEU A 70 -17.27 -15.73 -17.22
N SER A 71 -17.81 -16.51 -16.27
CA SER A 71 -17.23 -16.62 -14.94
C SER A 71 -15.90 -17.34 -14.93
N ASP A 72 -15.71 -18.37 -15.74
CA ASP A 72 -14.44 -19.07 -15.89
C ASP A 72 -13.35 -18.10 -16.41
N ILE A 73 -13.65 -17.30 -17.44
CA ILE A 73 -12.74 -16.26 -17.95
C ILE A 73 -12.45 -15.22 -16.88
N GLY A 74 -13.48 -14.78 -16.14
CA GLY A 74 -13.35 -13.80 -15.06
C GLY A 74 -12.43 -14.27 -13.94
N LEU A 75 -12.68 -15.48 -13.43
CA LEU A 75 -11.88 -16.10 -12.36
C LEU A 75 -10.45 -16.34 -12.82
N GLU A 76 -10.23 -16.83 -14.04
CA GLU A 76 -8.89 -16.99 -14.62
C GLU A 76 -8.17 -15.63 -14.69
N THR A 77 -8.85 -14.59 -15.15
CA THR A 77 -8.26 -13.25 -15.32
C THR A 77 -7.91 -12.63 -13.96
N ILE A 78 -8.84 -12.69 -12.99
CA ILE A 78 -8.59 -12.21 -11.61
C ILE A 78 -7.40 -12.94 -11.01
N ARG A 79 -7.37 -14.28 -11.12
CA ARG A 79 -6.23 -15.08 -10.64
C ARG A 79 -4.92 -14.65 -11.28
N ARG A 80 -4.90 -14.38 -12.59
CA ARG A 80 -3.71 -13.90 -13.30
C ARG A 80 -3.27 -12.49 -12.87
N VAL A 81 -4.20 -11.65 -12.42
CA VAL A 81 -3.88 -10.37 -11.80
C VAL A 81 -3.26 -10.59 -10.42
N ASP A 82 -3.87 -11.42 -9.58
CA ASP A 82 -3.37 -11.74 -8.23
C ASP A 82 -1.99 -12.40 -8.24
N GLU A 83 -1.77 -13.35 -9.15
CA GLU A 83 -0.52 -14.10 -9.31
C GLU A 83 0.48 -13.39 -10.26
N CYS A 84 0.29 -12.10 -10.53
CA CYS A 84 1.16 -11.35 -11.45
C CYS A 84 2.58 -11.17 -10.84
N PRO A 85 3.64 -11.79 -11.40
CA PRO A 85 4.98 -11.72 -10.80
C PRO A 85 5.54 -10.28 -10.76
N ALA A 86 5.09 -9.42 -11.68
CA ALA A 86 5.50 -8.03 -11.71
C ALA A 86 5.00 -7.24 -10.48
N LEU A 87 3.81 -7.58 -9.93
CA LEU A 87 3.30 -6.98 -8.70
C LEU A 87 4.17 -7.36 -7.50
N ASP A 88 4.53 -8.64 -7.38
CA ASP A 88 5.35 -9.11 -6.26
C ASP A 88 6.74 -8.50 -6.29
N VAL A 89 7.38 -8.46 -7.47
CA VAL A 89 8.68 -7.81 -7.64
C VAL A 89 8.60 -6.32 -7.32
N ALA A 90 7.53 -5.62 -7.73
CA ALA A 90 7.34 -4.21 -7.39
C ALA A 90 7.16 -3.99 -5.88
N ARG A 91 6.32 -4.80 -5.22
CA ARG A 91 6.10 -4.76 -3.77
C ARG A 91 7.40 -5.02 -3.00
N GLN A 92 8.16 -6.04 -3.39
CA GLN A 92 9.46 -6.35 -2.80
C GLN A 92 10.47 -5.22 -3.01
N GLY A 93 10.52 -4.65 -4.22
CA GLY A 93 11.41 -3.52 -4.53
C GLY A 93 11.13 -2.29 -3.66
N VAL A 94 9.86 -1.93 -3.47
CA VAL A 94 9.47 -0.83 -2.58
C VAL A 94 9.72 -1.20 -1.11
N ALA A 95 9.39 -2.41 -0.68
CA ALA A 95 9.65 -2.87 0.68
C ALA A 95 11.15 -2.84 1.03
N ALA A 96 12.01 -3.25 0.10
CA ALA A 96 13.46 -3.15 0.27
C ALA A 96 13.94 -1.69 0.38
N ARG A 97 13.36 -0.78 -0.41
CA ARG A 97 13.68 0.66 -0.31
C ARG A 97 13.20 1.24 1.03
N LEU A 98 12.00 0.88 1.47
CA LEU A 98 11.45 1.29 2.78
C LEU A 98 12.34 0.79 3.92
N ALA A 99 12.75 -0.49 3.89
CA ALA A 99 13.66 -1.05 4.90
C ALA A 99 15.02 -0.33 4.91
N LYS A 100 15.54 0.05 3.74
CA LYS A 100 16.77 0.84 3.64
C LYS A 100 16.59 2.24 4.23
N LEU A 101 15.49 2.93 3.91
CA LEU A 101 15.17 4.24 4.50
C LEU A 101 15.03 4.13 6.03
N ASP A 102 14.38 3.09 6.52
CA ASP A 102 14.26 2.83 7.96
C ASP A 102 15.62 2.63 8.63
N ALA A 103 16.53 1.90 7.99
CA ALA A 103 17.89 1.75 8.48
C ALA A 103 18.67 3.07 8.47
N GLU A 104 18.56 3.87 7.40
CA GLU A 104 19.17 5.20 7.31
C GLU A 104 18.65 6.14 8.42
N MET A 105 17.34 6.08 8.71
CA MET A 105 16.69 6.90 9.73
C MET A 105 16.98 6.47 11.17
N GLN A 106 17.54 5.27 11.37
CA GLN A 106 17.88 4.77 12.71
C GLN A 106 19.23 5.26 13.22
N ASP A 107 20.10 5.82 12.37
CA ASP A 107 21.46 6.19 12.77
C ASP A 107 21.53 7.15 13.97
N HIS A 108 20.63 8.14 14.05
CA HIS A 108 20.57 9.07 15.17
C HIS A 108 19.81 8.56 16.40
N ALA A 109 19.06 7.46 16.24
CA ALA A 109 18.33 6.80 17.32
C ALA A 109 19.13 5.61 17.90
N LYS A 110 20.38 5.38 17.48
CA LYS A 110 21.20 4.31 18.06
C LYS A 110 21.57 4.61 19.51
N PRO A 111 21.52 3.60 20.40
CA PRO A 111 22.07 3.76 21.74
C PRO A 111 23.58 4.04 21.64
N PRO A 112 24.14 4.88 22.53
CA PRO A 112 25.56 5.14 22.56
C PRO A 112 26.34 3.86 22.92
N GLU A 113 27.43 3.59 22.20
CA GLU A 113 28.26 2.40 22.41
C GLU A 113 29.56 2.70 23.19
N GLU A 114 30.07 3.93 23.08
CA GLU A 114 31.30 4.32 23.78
C GLU A 114 31.05 4.55 25.28
N PRO A 115 31.95 4.11 26.19
CA PRO A 115 31.76 4.25 27.64
C PRO A 115 31.47 5.68 28.11
N ALA A 116 32.14 6.68 27.50
CA ALA A 116 31.91 8.09 27.81
C ALA A 116 30.52 8.56 27.34
N ALA A 117 30.08 8.13 26.17
CA ALA A 117 28.77 8.45 25.63
C ALA A 117 27.63 7.74 26.40
N ILE A 118 27.88 6.53 26.90
CA ILE A 118 26.95 5.81 27.79
C ILE A 118 26.77 6.57 29.10
N ALA A 119 27.86 7.03 29.72
CA ALA A 119 27.79 7.82 30.96
C ALA A 119 26.99 9.11 30.75
N GLN A 120 27.29 9.84 29.67
CA GLN A 120 26.57 11.06 29.29
C GLN A 120 25.08 10.81 29.03
N ALA A 121 24.73 9.71 28.35
CA ALA A 121 23.33 9.35 28.14
C ALA A 121 22.63 8.99 29.45
N GLY A 122 23.33 8.35 30.39
CA GLY A 122 22.85 8.11 31.75
C GLY A 122 22.50 9.41 32.48
N GLU A 123 23.37 10.42 32.40
CA GLU A 123 23.13 11.75 32.98
C GLU A 123 21.92 12.45 32.34
N ILE A 124 21.82 12.42 31.01
CA ILE A 124 20.67 13.00 30.27
C ILE A 124 19.37 12.33 30.73
N ARG A 125 19.32 10.99 30.79
CA ARG A 125 18.13 10.24 31.20
C ARG A 125 17.75 10.52 32.66
N ALA A 126 18.73 10.59 33.56
CA ALA A 126 18.51 10.93 34.96
C ALA A 126 17.92 12.34 35.11
N ALA A 127 18.45 13.32 34.38
CA ALA A 127 17.94 14.69 34.37
C ALA A 127 16.50 14.75 33.81
N LEU A 128 16.22 14.04 32.72
CA LEU A 128 14.87 13.98 32.13
C LEU A 128 13.86 13.36 33.10
N ARG A 129 14.23 12.28 33.80
CA ARG A 129 13.36 11.61 34.77
C ARG A 129 13.00 12.52 35.95
N ALA A 130 13.92 13.39 36.36
CA ALA A 130 13.68 14.35 37.44
C ALA A 130 12.70 15.49 37.04
N MET A 131 12.48 15.71 35.75
CA MET A 131 11.54 16.74 35.26
C MET A 131 10.09 16.27 35.31
N ALA A 132 9.18 17.23 35.47
CA ALA A 132 7.74 17.00 35.30
C ALA A 132 7.42 16.60 33.84
N PRO A 133 6.42 15.74 33.57
CA PRO A 133 6.16 15.20 32.24
C PRO A 133 6.04 16.26 31.12
N ALA A 134 5.26 17.32 31.34
CA ALA A 134 5.07 18.39 30.36
C ALA A 134 6.33 19.25 30.12
N GLU A 135 7.20 19.37 31.12
CA GLU A 135 8.49 20.05 30.99
C GLU A 135 9.49 19.19 30.24
N ARG A 136 9.51 17.90 30.55
CA ARG A 136 10.38 16.90 29.91
C ARG A 136 10.19 16.85 28.41
N MET A 137 8.95 16.73 27.92
CA MET A 137 8.69 16.66 26.48
C MET A 137 9.13 17.95 25.77
N ARG A 138 8.82 19.13 26.33
CA ARG A 138 9.30 20.41 25.78
C ARG A 138 10.82 20.49 25.75
N PHE A 139 11.48 20.06 26.82
CA PHE A 139 12.93 20.03 26.90
C PHE A 139 13.54 19.08 25.85
N ILE A 140 12.95 17.90 25.66
CA ILE A 140 13.39 16.95 24.64
C ILE A 140 13.27 17.57 23.25
N HIS A 141 12.11 18.12 22.89
CA HIS A 141 11.91 18.75 21.59
C HIS A 141 12.85 19.94 21.37
N ALA A 142 13.18 20.72 22.40
CA ALA A 142 14.13 21.83 22.28
C ALA A 142 15.58 21.36 22.04
N ASN A 143 15.95 20.17 22.54
CA ASN A 143 17.34 19.69 22.57
C ASN A 143 17.62 18.48 21.67
N ILE A 144 16.61 18.00 20.94
CA ILE A 144 16.69 16.79 20.12
C ILE A 144 17.77 16.84 19.04
N THR A 145 18.17 18.05 18.61
CA THR A 145 19.21 18.28 17.61
C THR A 145 20.64 18.21 18.16
N ARG A 146 20.82 18.12 19.49
CA ARG A 146 22.14 18.04 20.11
C ARG A 146 22.76 16.67 19.85
N ALA A 147 24.05 16.65 19.53
CA ALA A 147 24.81 15.42 19.32
C ALA A 147 24.67 14.47 20.53
N GLY A 148 24.40 13.20 20.26
CA GLY A 148 24.20 12.16 21.29
C GLY A 148 22.86 12.21 22.04
N PHE A 149 22.10 13.31 21.97
CA PHE A 149 20.85 13.46 22.73
C PHE A 149 19.73 12.57 22.18
N ALA A 150 19.55 12.54 20.85
CA ALA A 150 18.55 11.70 20.20
C ALA A 150 18.72 10.20 20.54
N GLY A 151 19.95 9.69 20.47
CA GLY A 151 20.30 8.32 20.86
C GLY A 151 20.15 8.06 22.35
N ALA A 152 20.51 9.03 23.20
CA ALA A 152 20.30 8.94 24.65
C ALA A 152 18.82 8.78 25.03
N VAL A 153 17.91 9.46 24.33
CA VAL A 153 16.47 9.46 24.67
C VAL A 153 15.69 8.33 23.98
N SER A 154 15.98 8.06 22.70
CA SER A 154 15.14 7.18 21.87
C SER A 154 15.74 5.81 21.56
N GLY A 155 17.04 5.62 21.83
CA GLY A 155 17.79 4.42 21.48
C GLY A 155 17.79 3.31 22.52
N ASP A 156 17.21 3.56 23.69
CA ASP A 156 17.14 2.60 24.79
C ASP A 156 15.70 2.54 25.33
N ALA A 157 15.44 1.70 26.33
CA ALA A 157 14.09 1.48 26.83
C ALA A 157 13.46 2.76 27.41
N ALA A 158 12.21 3.05 27.03
CA ALA A 158 11.49 4.29 27.33
C ALA A 158 11.51 4.69 28.80
N TYR A 159 11.33 3.69 29.68
CA TYR A 159 11.29 3.87 31.13
C TYR A 159 12.61 4.43 31.70
N LEU A 160 13.74 4.27 31.02
CA LEU A 160 15.03 4.81 31.46
C LEU A 160 15.06 6.34 31.47
N ALA A 161 14.38 6.97 30.51
CA ALA A 161 14.16 8.42 30.46
C ALA A 161 12.87 8.86 31.19
N GLY A 162 12.15 7.91 31.82
CA GLY A 162 10.86 8.14 32.45
C GLY A 162 9.69 8.30 31.45
N LEU A 163 9.91 7.97 30.18
CA LEU A 163 8.93 8.14 29.11
C LEU A 163 8.03 6.92 28.98
N SER A 164 6.81 7.15 28.51
CA SER A 164 5.92 6.13 27.97
C SER A 164 6.34 5.71 26.57
N GLU A 165 5.90 4.53 26.13
CA GLU A 165 6.14 4.04 24.76
C GLU A 165 5.54 4.98 23.69
N THR A 166 4.39 5.60 24.00
CA THR A 166 3.76 6.59 23.14
C THR A 166 4.62 7.84 22.98
N GLU A 167 5.18 8.37 24.08
CA GLU A 167 6.07 9.54 24.05
C GLU A 167 7.38 9.23 23.30
N VAL A 168 7.94 8.03 23.46
CA VAL A 168 9.11 7.60 22.68
C VAL A 168 8.78 7.51 21.19
N GLY A 169 7.59 7.03 20.83
CA GLY A 169 7.11 7.06 19.45
C GLY A 169 7.06 8.48 18.88
N GLU A 170 6.51 9.43 19.63
CA GLU A 170 6.49 10.85 19.26
C GLU A 170 7.89 11.44 19.08
N ILE A 171 8.82 11.12 19.98
CA ILE A 171 10.21 11.58 19.91
C ILE A 171 10.91 11.00 18.69
N ARG A 172 10.71 9.71 18.38
CA ARG A 172 11.25 9.08 17.16
C ARG A 172 10.71 9.75 15.90
N ASN A 173 9.43 10.10 15.86
CA ASN A 173 8.85 10.86 14.76
C ASN A 173 9.47 12.26 14.66
N ALA A 174 9.67 12.95 15.78
CA ALA A 174 10.34 14.26 15.79
C ALA A 174 11.82 14.17 15.35
N ILE A 175 12.54 13.11 15.70
CA ILE A 175 13.91 12.84 15.19
C ILE A 175 13.86 12.62 13.67
N ALA A 176 12.95 11.76 13.21
CA ALA A 176 12.72 11.49 11.79
C ALA A 176 12.47 12.76 10.99
N GLU A 177 11.54 13.61 11.43
CA GLU A 177 11.20 14.86 10.73
C GLU A 177 12.36 15.85 10.70
N ARG A 178 13.17 15.91 11.76
CA ARG A 178 14.16 16.99 11.93
C ARG A 178 15.51 16.68 11.32
N PHE A 179 15.93 15.41 11.36
CA PHE A 179 17.20 14.96 10.80
C PHE A 179 17.05 14.26 9.46
N TYR A 180 15.88 13.68 9.19
CA TYR A 180 15.64 12.82 8.04
C TYR A 180 14.43 13.30 7.22
N ALA A 181 14.17 14.61 7.20
CA ALA A 181 13.07 15.21 6.43
C ALA A 181 12.96 14.66 4.98
N PRO A 182 14.04 14.55 4.17
CA PRO A 182 13.92 14.01 2.82
C PRO A 182 13.59 12.51 2.81
N GLN A 183 14.18 11.71 3.70
CA GLN A 183 13.89 10.27 3.80
C GLN A 183 12.48 10.01 4.30
N ALA A 184 11.99 10.79 5.27
CA ALA A 184 10.64 10.71 5.78
C ALA A 184 9.60 11.06 4.69
N ALA A 185 9.88 12.10 3.90
CA ALA A 185 9.06 12.46 2.74
C ALA A 185 9.06 11.36 1.67
N GLU A 186 10.22 10.77 1.37
CA GLU A 186 10.32 9.64 0.43
C GLU A 186 9.56 8.41 0.95
N LYS A 187 9.72 8.07 2.24
CA LYS A 187 9.01 6.97 2.89
C LYS A 187 7.50 7.14 2.81
N ALA A 188 6.98 8.34 3.07
CA ALA A 188 5.57 8.66 2.94
C ALA A 188 5.08 8.52 1.49
N LYS A 189 5.86 9.01 0.51
CA LYS A 189 5.57 8.88 -0.93
C LYS A 189 5.50 7.41 -1.37
N LEU A 190 6.46 6.58 -0.94
CA LEU A 190 6.49 5.15 -1.26
C LEU A 190 5.36 4.36 -0.60
N THR A 191 5.05 4.66 0.66
CA THR A 191 3.93 4.03 1.39
C THR A 191 2.60 4.34 0.70
N ARG A 192 2.42 5.60 0.28
CA ARG A 192 1.24 6.00 -0.50
C ARG A 192 1.19 5.27 -1.84
N ALA A 193 2.30 5.20 -2.56
CA ALA A 193 2.35 4.52 -3.85
C ALA A 193 1.99 3.04 -3.76
N LEU A 194 2.42 2.32 -2.70
CA LEU A 194 2.02 0.92 -2.48
C LEU A 194 0.50 0.78 -2.34
N ARG A 195 -0.14 1.68 -1.58
CA ARG A 195 -1.61 1.69 -1.45
C ARG A 195 -2.29 1.95 -2.80
N GLU A 196 -1.75 2.88 -3.59
CA GLU A 196 -2.25 3.17 -4.93
C GLU A 196 -2.11 1.96 -5.88
N LEU A 197 -1.02 1.19 -5.76
CA LEU A 197 -0.85 -0.06 -6.50
C LEU A 197 -1.93 -1.09 -6.13
N ASP A 198 -2.23 -1.25 -4.83
CA ASP A 198 -3.29 -2.16 -4.38
C ASP A 198 -4.69 -1.69 -4.83
N VAL A 199 -4.93 -0.38 -4.86
CA VAL A 199 -6.15 0.20 -5.44
C VAL A 199 -6.24 -0.07 -6.94
N ALA A 200 -5.13 0.01 -7.68
CA ALA A 200 -5.11 -0.33 -9.11
C ALA A 200 -5.47 -1.80 -9.36
N VAL A 201 -4.95 -2.72 -8.53
CA VAL A 201 -5.32 -4.14 -8.56
C VAL A 201 -6.82 -4.34 -8.29
N LEU A 202 -7.35 -3.66 -7.26
CA LEU A 202 -8.78 -3.72 -6.95
C LEU A 202 -9.65 -3.19 -8.09
N ARG A 203 -9.24 -2.10 -8.75
CA ARG A 203 -9.93 -1.56 -9.93
C ARG A 203 -9.93 -2.58 -11.08
N ALA A 204 -8.80 -3.22 -11.34
CA ALA A 204 -8.70 -4.29 -12.34
C ALA A 204 -9.67 -5.44 -12.04
N HIS A 205 -9.73 -5.89 -10.78
CA HIS A 205 -10.69 -6.91 -10.36
C HIS A 205 -12.14 -6.49 -10.59
N ASN A 206 -12.51 -5.27 -10.16
CA ASN A 206 -13.88 -4.77 -10.30
C ASN A 206 -14.30 -4.63 -11.76
N LEU A 207 -13.37 -4.21 -12.63
CA LEU A 207 -13.64 -4.09 -14.07
C LEU A 207 -13.93 -5.46 -14.70
N VAL A 208 -13.12 -6.48 -14.37
CA VAL A 208 -13.33 -7.86 -14.85
C VAL A 208 -14.63 -8.43 -14.27
N ALA A 209 -14.79 -8.36 -12.94
CA ALA A 209 -15.92 -8.94 -12.21
C ALA A 209 -17.28 -8.38 -12.69
N GLY A 210 -17.34 -7.07 -12.95
CA GLY A 210 -18.56 -6.40 -13.44
C GLY A 210 -19.07 -6.96 -14.77
N ARG A 211 -18.21 -7.59 -15.58
CA ARG A 211 -18.55 -8.15 -16.88
C ARG A 211 -18.59 -9.67 -16.90
N SER A 212 -17.81 -10.33 -16.05
CA SER A 212 -17.64 -11.79 -16.03
C SER A 212 -18.66 -12.55 -15.18
N ARG A 213 -19.69 -11.88 -14.62
CA ARG A 213 -20.66 -12.49 -13.68
C ARG A 213 -19.98 -13.11 -12.45
N VAL A 214 -18.85 -12.56 -12.03
CA VAL A 214 -18.10 -13.00 -10.84
C VAL A 214 -18.34 -12.00 -9.71
N GLY A 215 -18.43 -12.47 -8.47
CA GLY A 215 -18.57 -11.63 -7.28
C GLY A 215 -17.78 -12.22 -6.12
N LYS A 216 -17.58 -11.42 -5.05
CA LYS A 216 -17.00 -11.94 -3.81
C LYS A 216 -18.06 -12.64 -2.98
N ASN A 217 -17.76 -13.84 -2.48
CA ASN A 217 -18.61 -14.57 -1.55
C ASN A 217 -18.52 -13.96 -0.13
N VAL A 218 -19.26 -14.52 0.83
CA VAL A 218 -19.24 -14.11 2.25
C VAL A 218 -17.87 -14.24 2.92
N HIS A 219 -16.98 -15.05 2.34
CA HIS A 219 -15.59 -15.24 2.80
C HIS A 219 -14.60 -14.32 2.08
N GLY A 220 -15.06 -13.47 1.15
CA GLY A 220 -14.24 -12.55 0.39
C GLY A 220 -13.54 -13.18 -0.83
N GLU A 221 -13.79 -14.45 -1.12
CA GLU A 221 -13.23 -15.16 -2.26
C GLU A 221 -14.05 -14.90 -3.53
N TRP A 222 -13.39 -14.86 -4.68
CA TRP A 222 -14.06 -14.70 -5.96
C TRP A 222 -14.78 -15.98 -6.37
N ALA A 223 -16.08 -15.87 -6.64
CA ALA A 223 -16.94 -16.98 -7.03
C ALA A 223 -17.91 -16.54 -8.13
N VAL A 224 -18.50 -17.52 -8.82
CA VAL A 224 -19.60 -17.29 -9.76
C VAL A 224 -20.73 -16.58 -9.02
N SER A 225 -21.10 -15.40 -9.49
CA SER A 225 -22.29 -14.71 -9.00
C SER A 225 -23.50 -15.49 -9.51
N GLN A 226 -24.19 -16.19 -8.61
CA GLN A 226 -25.45 -16.81 -9.00
C GLN A 226 -26.36 -15.69 -9.52
N ALA A 227 -26.82 -15.81 -10.77
CA ALA A 227 -27.92 -14.98 -11.23
C ALA A 227 -29.01 -15.11 -10.17
N ALA A 228 -29.44 -13.99 -9.58
CA ALA A 228 -30.46 -14.00 -8.55
C ALA A 228 -31.60 -14.91 -9.05
N PRO A 229 -31.93 -16.01 -8.33
CA PRO A 229 -32.97 -16.91 -8.77
C PRO A 229 -34.20 -16.02 -8.91
N GLY A 230 -34.76 -15.95 -10.13
CA GLY A 230 -35.83 -15.04 -10.48
C GLY A 230 -36.88 -15.03 -9.38
N GLY A 231 -36.79 -14.03 -8.49
CA GLY A 231 -37.84 -13.78 -7.51
C GLY A 231 -39.09 -13.52 -8.34
N PRO A 232 -40.22 -14.18 -8.06
CA PRO A 232 -41.44 -13.91 -8.79
C PRO A 232 -41.66 -12.40 -8.81
N ALA A 233 -41.81 -11.85 -10.01
CA ALA A 233 -42.15 -10.45 -10.19
C ALA A 233 -43.31 -10.14 -9.24
N PRO A 234 -43.25 -9.06 -8.44
CA PRO A 234 -44.34 -8.73 -7.53
C PRO A 234 -45.58 -8.61 -8.38
N HIS A 235 -46.49 -9.58 -8.24
CA HIS A 235 -47.78 -9.56 -8.90
C HIS A 235 -48.41 -8.22 -8.59
N GLY A 236 -48.55 -7.39 -9.62
CA GLY A 236 -49.31 -6.17 -9.54
C GLY A 236 -50.67 -6.52 -8.94
N ARG A 237 -50.92 -6.05 -7.72
CA ARG A 237 -52.27 -5.97 -7.19
C ARG A 237 -53.01 -4.98 -8.09
N ALA A 238 -53.81 -5.53 -8.99
CA ALA A 238 -54.95 -4.81 -9.51
C ALA A 238 -55.89 -4.54 -8.33
N ALA A 239 -56.06 -3.26 -8.03
CA ALA A 239 -57.23 -2.68 -7.39
C ALA A 239 -57.36 -1.25 -7.91
#